data_AF-A0A7S3D9X7-F1
#
_entry.id   AF-A0A7S3D9X7-F1
#
_cell.length_a   1.000
_cell.length_b   1.000
_cell.length_c   1.000
_cell.angle_alpha   90.00
_cell.angle_beta   90.00
_cell.angle_gamma   90.00
#
_symmetry.space_group_name_H-M   'P 1'
#
loop_
_entity.id
_entity.type
_entity.pdbx_description
1 polymer ?
#
loop_
_entity_poly.entity_id
_entity_poly.type
_entity_poly.pdbx_seq_one_letter_code
_entity_poly.pdbx_strand_id
1 'polypeptide(L)'
;MTRRQVGNGLLSSLTSTSVQRVSHFRNMYELTRKDLLIKNLKRMRKTLEKEDKHAEAAKYDFFPSTFVLPAEYGLFHEEYKKQPGSVWIMKPIGKAQGKGIFLFNKLSQISEWRKDHKWKADSPQVYDTMVHWC
;
A
#
# COMPACT_ATOMS: atom_id res chain seq x y z
N MET A 1 -19.34 18.15 14.20
CA MET A 1 -19.48 18.17 12.73
C MET A 1 -18.99 16.84 12.17
N THR A 2 -19.89 16.18 11.43
CA THR A 2 -19.69 15.03 10.50
C THR A 2 -18.98 13.77 10.99
N ARG A 3 -19.77 13.03 11.78
CA ARG A 3 -19.75 11.57 11.96
C ARG A 3 -20.09 10.89 10.62
N ARG A 4 -19.18 10.07 10.07
CA ARG A 4 -19.48 8.92 9.19
C ARG A 4 -18.23 8.06 8.98
N GLN A 5 -18.18 6.93 9.68
CA GLN A 5 -17.41 5.74 9.29
C GLN A 5 -18.35 4.56 9.50
N VAL A 6 -18.69 3.90 8.40
CA VAL A 6 -19.60 2.76 8.31
C VAL A 6 -18.77 1.48 8.39
N GLY A 7 -19.20 0.54 9.23
CA GLY A 7 -18.96 -0.89 9.03
C GLY A 7 -17.76 -1.53 9.73
N ASN A 8 -17.87 -1.79 11.04
CA ASN A 8 -17.19 -2.89 11.73
C ASN A 8 -18.01 -3.30 12.96
N GLY A 9 -19.19 -3.89 12.70
CA GLY A 9 -20.24 -4.12 13.71
C GLY A 9 -19.98 -5.23 14.73
N LEU A 10 -18.83 -5.93 14.69
CA LEU A 10 -18.56 -7.05 15.60
C LEU A 10 -17.54 -6.73 16.70
N LEU A 11 -16.78 -5.64 16.59
CA LEU A 11 -15.79 -5.26 17.61
C LEU A 11 -16.25 -4.08 18.48
N SER A 12 -17.28 -3.33 18.07
CA SER A 12 -17.79 -2.18 18.83
C SER A 12 -18.78 -2.54 19.93
N SER A 13 -19.27 -3.78 19.99
CA SER A 13 -20.25 -4.24 20.99
C SER A 13 -19.64 -4.96 22.19
N LEU A 14 -18.34 -5.24 22.17
CA LEU A 14 -17.63 -5.79 23.32
C LEU A 14 -17.36 -4.64 24.30
N THR A 15 -18.28 -4.43 25.22
CA THR A 15 -18.02 -3.64 26.43
C THR A 15 -16.79 -4.25 27.10
N SER A 16 -15.70 -3.47 27.16
CA SER A 16 -14.41 -3.93 27.68
C SER A 16 -14.53 -4.20 29.18
N THR A 17 -14.92 -5.42 29.54
CA THR A 17 -14.76 -5.92 30.91
C THR A 17 -13.26 -6.03 31.20
N SER A 18 -12.84 -5.75 32.44
CA SER A 18 -11.42 -5.66 32.85
C SER A 18 -10.60 -6.95 32.62
N VAL A 19 -11.26 -8.07 32.33
CA VAL A 19 -10.66 -9.40 32.15
C VAL A 19 -10.66 -9.89 30.70
N GLN A 20 -11.26 -9.15 29.77
CA GLN A 20 -11.34 -9.59 28.37
C GLN A 20 -9.99 -9.41 27.67
N ARG A 21 -9.51 -10.49 27.04
CA ARG A 21 -8.29 -10.47 26.21
C ARG A 21 -8.65 -10.65 24.74
N VAL A 22 -8.04 -9.85 23.88
CA VAL A 22 -8.19 -9.95 22.41
C VAL A 22 -6.80 -10.16 21.82
N SER A 23 -6.64 -11.16 20.95
CA SER A 23 -5.36 -11.51 20.33
C SER A 23 -4.90 -10.55 19.21
N HIS A 24 -5.63 -9.45 19.00
CA HIS A 24 -5.36 -8.47 17.96
C HIS A 24 -5.21 -7.09 18.58
N PHE A 25 -4.11 -6.41 18.25
CA PHE A 25 -3.96 -5.00 18.57
C PHE A 25 -4.87 -4.17 17.68
N ARG A 26 -5.48 -3.15 18.27
CA ARG A 26 -6.20 -2.13 17.52
C ARG A 26 -5.22 -1.47 16.55
N ASN A 27 -5.62 -1.26 15.30
CA ASN A 27 -4.80 -0.70 14.22
C ASN A 27 -3.57 -1.54 13.81
N MET A 28 -3.51 -2.84 14.13
CA MET A 28 -2.46 -3.76 13.66
C MET A 28 -2.28 -3.74 12.13
N TYR A 29 -3.33 -3.38 11.38
CA TYR A 29 -3.30 -3.25 9.93
C TYR A 29 -2.27 -2.23 9.40
N GLU A 30 -1.79 -1.29 10.24
CA GLU A 30 -0.73 -0.33 9.89
C GLU A 30 0.60 -1.00 9.52
N LEU A 31 0.85 -2.21 10.04
CA LEU A 31 2.04 -3.01 9.75
C LEU A 31 1.75 -4.22 8.87
N THR A 32 0.53 -4.77 8.93
CA THR A 32 0.20 -6.03 8.24
C THR A 32 -0.42 -5.84 6.85
N ARG A 33 -0.92 -4.64 6.54
CA ARG A 33 -1.33 -4.29 5.18
C ARG A 33 -0.17 -3.65 4.43
N LYS A 34 0.08 -4.14 3.21
CA LYS A 34 1.21 -3.71 2.37
C LYS A 34 1.22 -2.20 2.09
N ASP A 35 0.06 -1.56 1.96
CA ASP A 35 -0.09 -0.11 1.71
C ASP A 35 0.36 0.70 2.89
N LEU A 36 -0.18 0.33 4.04
CA LEU A 36 0.07 1.06 5.26
C LEU A 36 1.51 0.85 5.72
N LEU A 37 2.03 -0.37 5.58
CA LEU A 37 3.43 -0.67 5.85
C LEU A 37 4.36 0.24 5.03
N ILE A 38 4.21 0.27 3.71
CA ILE A 38 5.07 1.07 2.83
C ILE A 38 4.89 2.56 3.08
N LYS A 39 3.64 3.02 3.28
CA LYS A 39 3.35 4.41 3.63
C LYS A 39 4.03 4.83 4.94
N ASN A 40 4.03 3.95 5.94
CA ASN A 40 4.66 4.19 7.23
C ASN A 40 6.19 4.17 7.13
N LEU A 41 6.78 3.22 6.39
CA LEU A 41 8.22 3.18 6.14
C LEU A 41 8.71 4.42 5.39
N LYS A 42 8.04 4.80 4.29
CA LYS A 42 8.33 6.04 3.55
C LYS A 42 8.20 7.28 4.46
N ARG A 43 7.18 7.33 5.32
CA ARG A 43 6.98 8.43 6.28
C ARG A 43 8.15 8.51 7.27
N MET A 44 8.57 7.39 7.85
CA MET A 44 9.69 7.33 8.80
C MET A 44 10.99 7.80 8.16
N ARG A 45 11.32 7.29 6.97
CA ARG A 45 12.49 7.76 6.21
C ARG A 45 12.45 9.28 6.00
N LYS A 46 11.33 9.81 5.51
CA LYS A 46 11.16 11.25 5.26
C LYS A 46 11.24 12.10 6.53
N THR A 47 10.75 11.61 7.66
CA THR A 47 10.88 12.31 8.95
C THR A 47 12.34 12.37 9.38
N LEU A 48 13.08 11.27 9.29
CA LEU A 48 14.52 11.25 9.62
C LEU A 48 15.34 12.16 8.71
N GLU A 49 15.04 12.18 7.41
CA GLU A 49 15.67 13.11 6.45
C GLU A 49 15.40 14.59 6.80
N LYS A 50 14.20 14.92 7.33
CA LYS A 50 13.88 16.28 7.80
C LYS A 50 14.59 16.66 9.10
N GLU A 51 14.93 15.67 9.93
CA GLU A 51 15.66 15.86 11.19
C GLU A 51 17.19 15.83 10.99
N ASP A 52 17.67 15.86 9.74
CA ASP A 52 19.10 15.77 9.37
C ASP A 52 19.78 14.46 9.82
N LYS A 53 18.97 13.42 10.13
CA LYS A 53 19.43 12.08 10.55
C LYS A 53 19.66 11.17 9.34
N HIS A 54 20.48 11.62 8.40
CA HIS A 54 20.70 10.94 7.12
C HIS A 54 21.23 9.50 7.27
N ALA A 55 22.12 9.25 8.23
CA ALA A 55 22.67 7.92 8.49
C ALA A 55 21.59 6.92 8.98
N GLU A 56 20.60 7.39 9.72
CA GLU A 56 19.47 6.56 10.16
C GLU A 56 18.44 6.38 9.05
N ALA A 57 18.16 7.43 8.28
CA ALA A 57 17.29 7.36 7.12
C ALA A 57 17.78 6.35 6.08
N ALA A 58 19.10 6.25 5.87
CA ALA A 58 19.71 5.27 4.96
C ALA A 58 19.43 3.81 5.34
N LYS A 59 19.15 3.53 6.63
CA LYS A 59 18.76 2.18 7.08
C LYS A 59 17.40 1.73 6.55
N TYR A 60 16.60 2.62 5.96
CA TYR A 60 15.30 2.33 5.37
C TYR A 60 15.39 1.93 3.88
N ASP A 61 16.57 1.56 3.36
CA ASP A 61 16.74 1.09 1.98
C ASP A 61 16.54 -0.43 1.81
N PHE A 62 16.01 -1.11 2.85
CA PHE A 62 15.83 -2.56 2.84
C PHE A 62 14.55 -3.04 2.13
N PHE A 63 13.65 -2.13 1.73
CA PHE A 63 12.39 -2.47 1.06
C PHE A 63 12.41 -1.98 -0.39
N PRO A 64 11.84 -2.75 -1.33
CA PRO A 64 11.88 -2.38 -2.74
C PRO A 64 11.05 -1.12 -3.03
N SER A 65 11.46 -0.39 -4.07
CA SER A 65 10.67 0.71 -4.64
C SER A 65 9.24 0.24 -4.92
N THR A 66 8.29 0.91 -4.26
CA THR A 66 6.88 0.51 -4.24
C THR A 66 5.98 1.67 -4.61
N PHE A 67 5.00 1.42 -5.47
CA PHE A 67 4.02 2.42 -5.92
C PHE A 67 2.59 1.89 -5.80
N VAL A 68 1.66 2.74 -5.36
CA VAL A 68 0.22 2.45 -5.29
C VAL A 68 -0.46 2.93 -6.56
N LEU A 69 -0.87 2.00 -7.41
CA LEU A 69 -1.55 2.32 -8.64
C LEU A 69 -3.07 2.40 -8.47
N PRO A 70 -3.72 3.32 -9.20
CA PRO A 70 -3.14 4.21 -10.22
C PRO A 70 -2.68 5.57 -9.70
N ALA A 71 -2.92 5.88 -8.42
CA ALA A 71 -2.58 7.18 -7.83
C ALA A 71 -1.10 7.59 -8.03
N GLU A 72 -0.18 6.64 -8.00
CA GLU A 72 1.27 6.85 -8.16
C GLU A 72 1.78 6.37 -9.54
N TYR A 73 0.92 6.22 -10.55
CA TYR A 73 1.33 5.73 -11.89
C TYR A 73 2.42 6.58 -12.52
N GLY A 74 2.35 7.91 -12.38
CA GLY A 74 3.37 8.82 -12.92
C GLY A 74 4.77 8.54 -12.36
N LEU A 75 4.88 8.43 -11.04
CA LEU A 75 6.14 8.12 -10.34
C LEU A 75 6.67 6.73 -10.73
N PHE A 76 5.77 5.74 -10.78
CA PHE A 76 6.13 4.40 -11.24
C PHE A 76 6.66 4.42 -12.68
N HIS A 77 6.01 5.15 -13.58
CA HIS A 77 6.38 5.22 -14.99
C HIS A 77 7.76 5.87 -15.20
N GLU A 78 8.11 6.87 -14.41
CA GLU A 78 9.45 7.46 -14.39
C GLU A 78 10.51 6.46 -13.94
N GLU A 79 10.23 5.72 -12.86
CA GLU A 79 11.15 4.70 -12.34
C GLU A 79 11.33 3.53 -13.32
N TYR A 80 10.25 3.08 -13.94
CA TYR A 80 10.26 2.04 -14.98
C TYR A 80 11.16 2.42 -16.16
N LYS A 81 11.18 3.71 -16.56
CA LYS A 81 12.04 4.19 -17.65
C LYS A 81 13.53 4.17 -17.33
N LYS A 82 13.90 4.33 -16.05
CA LYS A 82 15.31 4.26 -15.62
C LYS A 82 15.87 2.85 -15.77
N GLN A 83 15.01 1.84 -15.72
CA GLN A 83 15.40 0.43 -15.75
C GLN A 83 14.55 -0.37 -16.76
N PRO A 84 14.77 -0.16 -18.07
CA PRO A 84 14.01 -0.85 -19.09
C PRO A 84 14.27 -2.36 -19.03
N GLY A 85 13.21 -3.16 -19.09
CA GLY A 85 13.29 -4.62 -19.05
C GLY A 85 13.29 -5.22 -17.65
N SER A 86 13.32 -4.41 -16.59
CA SER A 86 13.14 -4.88 -15.23
C SER A 86 11.79 -5.57 -15.03
N VAL A 87 11.79 -6.64 -14.24
CA VAL A 87 10.57 -7.35 -13.85
C VAL A 87 9.96 -6.66 -12.63
N TRP A 88 8.66 -6.42 -12.71
CA TRP A 88 7.87 -5.80 -11.66
C TRP A 88 6.80 -6.77 -11.18
N ILE A 89 6.48 -6.70 -9.90
CA ILE A 89 5.47 -7.54 -9.28
C ILE A 89 4.27 -6.70 -8.87
N MET A 90 3.09 -7.08 -9.37
CA MET A 90 1.82 -6.51 -8.97
C MET A 90 1.23 -7.30 -7.80
N LYS A 91 0.79 -6.60 -6.76
CA LYS A 91 0.16 -7.19 -5.58
C LYS A 91 -1.13 -6.45 -5.23
N PRO A 92 -2.30 -7.13 -5.20
CA PRO A 92 -3.54 -6.50 -4.78
C PRO A 92 -3.53 -6.17 -3.28
N ILE A 93 -4.11 -5.02 -2.92
CA ILE A 93 -4.27 -4.61 -1.53
C ILE A 93 -5.32 -5.48 -0.83
N GLY A 94 -5.07 -5.81 0.44
CA GLY A 94 -6.01 -6.57 1.26
C GLY A 94 -6.19 -8.04 0.87
N LYS A 95 -5.42 -8.55 -0.11
CA LYS A 95 -5.41 -9.98 -0.49
C LYS A 95 -4.16 -10.71 0.01
N ALA A 96 -4.33 -12.02 0.25
CA ALA A 96 -3.30 -12.93 0.74
C ALA A 96 -3.21 -14.21 -0.12
N GLN A 97 -2.30 -15.12 0.23
CA GLN A 97 -2.12 -16.43 -0.40
C GLN A 97 -1.74 -16.37 -1.90
N GLY A 98 -1.05 -15.30 -2.34
CA GLY A 98 -0.63 -15.17 -3.74
C GLY A 98 -1.74 -14.84 -4.74
N LYS A 99 -3.01 -14.77 -4.31
CA LYS A 99 -4.14 -14.53 -5.21
C LYS A 99 -4.09 -13.15 -5.85
N GLY A 100 -4.05 -13.12 -7.19
CA GLY A 100 -3.97 -11.90 -7.99
C GLY A 100 -2.58 -11.26 -8.02
N ILE A 101 -1.55 -11.93 -7.51
CA ILE A 101 -0.16 -11.52 -7.73
C ILE A 101 0.25 -11.93 -9.14
N PHE A 102 0.87 -11.02 -9.88
CA PHE A 102 1.46 -11.35 -11.17
C PHE A 102 2.72 -10.53 -11.43
N LEU A 103 3.55 -11.02 -12.35
CA LEU A 103 4.75 -10.34 -12.81
C LEU A 103 4.47 -9.69 -14.16
N PHE A 104 5.06 -8.53 -14.38
CA PHE A 104 5.03 -7.84 -15.66
C PHE A 104 6.37 -7.19 -15.97
N ASN A 105 6.69 -7.06 -17.24
CA ASN A 105 7.91 -6.40 -17.72
C ASN A 105 7.63 -5.48 -18.91
N LYS A 106 6.35 -5.30 -19.26
CA LYS A 106 5.89 -4.38 -20.31
C LYS A 106 4.71 -3.56 -19.79
N LEU A 107 4.72 -2.25 -20.06
CA LEU A 107 3.64 -1.34 -19.67
C LEU A 107 2.27 -1.70 -20.25
N SER A 108 2.24 -2.36 -21.42
CA SER A 108 0.99 -2.82 -22.04
C SER A 108 0.21 -3.78 -21.15
N GLN A 109 0.90 -4.57 -20.32
CA GLN A 109 0.29 -5.55 -19.40
C GLN A 109 -0.46 -4.90 -18.24
N ILE A 110 -0.18 -3.62 -17.94
CA ILE A 110 -0.82 -2.86 -16.85
C ILE A 110 -1.53 -1.60 -17.35
N SER A 111 -1.91 -1.58 -18.64
CA SER A 111 -2.54 -0.43 -19.28
C SER A 111 -3.85 0.01 -18.61
N GLU A 112 -4.57 -0.90 -17.94
CA GLU A 112 -5.78 -0.60 -17.19
C GLU A 112 -5.51 0.28 -15.95
N TRP A 113 -4.33 0.15 -15.34
CA TRP A 113 -3.87 0.92 -14.18
C TRP A 113 -3.26 2.29 -14.56
N ARG A 114 -3.30 2.66 -15.84
CA ARG A 114 -2.91 4.01 -16.30
C ARG A 114 -4.01 5.06 -16.05
N LYS A 115 -5.28 4.64 -16.01
CA LYS A 115 -6.41 5.57 -15.98
C LYS A 115 -6.56 6.19 -14.59
N ASP A 116 -6.70 7.52 -14.54
CA ASP A 116 -7.02 8.24 -13.30
C ASP A 116 -8.22 7.61 -12.60
N HIS A 117 -8.10 7.39 -11.29
CA HIS A 117 -9.23 7.02 -10.43
C HIS A 117 -10.23 8.18 -10.33
N LYS A 118 -11.00 8.42 -11.39
CA LYS A 118 -12.33 8.99 -11.21
C LYS A 118 -13.17 7.90 -10.57
N TRP A 119 -13.52 8.09 -9.29
CA TRP A 119 -14.48 7.25 -8.59
C TRP A 119 -15.70 6.98 -9.48
N LYS A 120 -15.88 5.73 -9.91
CA LYS A 120 -17.08 5.28 -10.61
C LYS A 120 -17.82 4.32 -9.70
N ALA A 121 -19.03 4.70 -9.31
CA ALA A 121 -19.87 3.93 -8.38
C ALA A 121 -20.17 2.50 -8.87
N ASP A 122 -20.17 2.27 -10.21
CA ASP A 122 -20.59 1.01 -10.84
C ASP A 122 -19.47 0.23 -11.55
N SER A 123 -18.20 0.61 -11.39
CA SER A 123 -17.10 -0.16 -11.96
C SER A 123 -16.56 -1.13 -10.92
N PRO A 124 -16.44 -2.45 -11.19
CA PRO A 124 -15.69 -3.34 -10.31
C PRO A 124 -14.31 -2.72 -10.14
N GLN A 125 -14.02 -2.24 -8.92
CA GLN A 125 -12.88 -1.37 -8.70
C GLN A 125 -11.64 -2.09 -9.22
N VAL A 126 -10.88 -1.43 -10.09
CA VAL A 126 -9.48 -1.79 -10.29
C VAL A 126 -8.86 -1.59 -8.91
N TYR A 127 -8.81 -2.66 -8.13
CA TYR A 127 -8.39 -2.59 -6.74
C TYR A 127 -7.04 -1.89 -6.72
N ASP A 128 -6.88 -0.93 -5.81
CA ASP A 128 -5.58 -0.34 -5.56
C ASP A 128 -4.56 -1.47 -5.44
N THR A 129 -3.52 -1.41 -6.27
CA THR A 129 -2.51 -2.46 -6.37
C THR A 129 -1.14 -1.87 -6.21
N MET A 130 -0.26 -2.64 -5.61
CA MET A 130 1.13 -2.25 -5.42
C MET A 130 1.96 -2.83 -6.51
N VAL A 131 2.82 -1.99 -7.04
CA VAL A 131 3.89 -2.38 -7.93
C VAL A 131 5.17 -2.32 -7.14
N HIS A 132 5.89 -3.44 -7.05
CA HIS A 132 7.23 -3.48 -6.48
C HIS A 132 8.23 -3.86 -7.56
N TRP A 133 9.43 -3.29 -7.50
CA TRP A 133 10.56 -3.77 -8.28
C TRP A 133 11.14 -5.03 -7.61
N CYS A 134 11.50 -6.03 -8.42
CA CYS A 134 12.00 -7.32 -7.94
C CYS A 134 13.52 -7.36 -7.85
#